data_AF-B8MUD4-F1
#
_entry.id   AF-B8MUD4-F1
#
_cell.length_a   1.000
_cell.length_b   1.000
_cell.length_c   1.000
_cell.angle_alpha   90.00
_cell.angle_beta   90.00
_cell.angle_gamma   90.00
#
_symmetry.space_group_name_H-M   'P 1'
#
loop_
_entity.id
_entity.type
_entity.pdbx_description
1 polymer ?
#
loop_
_entity_poly.entity_id
_entity_poly.type
_entity_poly.pdbx_seq_one_letter_code
_entity_poly.pdbx_strand_id
1 'polypeptide(L)'
;MSKWHKSTGIFRSPPLKDPLRPNSLPAVTVHEKRDVLVRNLLQNSAEAGDIPLDSPAVPPTSLYFPDISMLQVEESVLQAGNTAPGADEIPTCILKVAWPLIKDKTNRSPI
;
A
#
# COMPACT_ATOMS: atom_id res chain seq x y z
N MET A 1 -3.42 -47.30 -2.20
CA MET A 1 -3.27 -45.87 -1.83
C MET A 1 -1.79 -45.52 -1.90
N SER A 2 -1.38 -44.78 -2.92
CA SER A 2 0.04 -44.43 -3.12
C SER A 2 0.42 -43.29 -2.18
N LYS A 3 1.29 -43.56 -1.20
CA LYS A 3 1.85 -42.55 -0.30
C LYS A 3 2.77 -41.62 -1.09
N TRP A 4 2.39 -40.34 -1.19
CA TRP A 4 3.25 -39.29 -1.74
C TRP A 4 4.48 -39.12 -0.85
N HIS A 5 5.66 -39.39 -1.40
CA HIS A 5 6.92 -39.18 -0.69
C HIS A 5 7.24 -37.67 -0.69
N LYS A 6 7.13 -37.01 0.46
CA LYS A 6 7.60 -35.63 0.62
C LYS A 6 9.12 -35.65 0.73
N SER A 7 9.81 -35.33 -0.35
CA SER A 7 11.25 -35.10 -0.36
C SER A 7 11.58 -33.97 0.62
N THR A 8 12.28 -34.28 1.71
CA THR A 8 12.81 -33.27 2.64
C THR A 8 14.06 -32.65 2.02
N GLY A 9 13.87 -31.87 0.95
CA GLY A 9 14.95 -31.15 0.29
C GLY A 9 15.05 -29.73 0.81
N ILE A 10 16.26 -29.25 1.08
CA ILE A 10 16.51 -27.82 1.25
C ILE A 10 16.46 -27.21 -0.16
N PHE A 11 15.39 -26.47 -0.47
CA PHE A 11 15.30 -25.73 -1.71
C PHE A 11 16.43 -24.70 -1.75
N ARG A 12 17.34 -24.84 -2.72
CA ARG A 12 18.35 -23.83 -3.02
C ARG A 12 17.98 -23.19 -4.34
N SER A 13 17.79 -21.87 -4.32
CA SER A 13 17.60 -21.13 -5.56
C SER A 13 18.87 -21.22 -6.43
N PRO A 14 18.75 -21.26 -7.77
CA PRO A 14 19.90 -21.29 -8.67
C PRO A 14 20.85 -20.11 -8.42
N PRO A 15 22.15 -20.25 -8.76
CA PRO A 15 23.10 -19.13 -8.70
C PRO A 15 22.61 -17.94 -9.54
N LEU A 16 22.84 -16.72 -9.06
CA LEU A 16 22.38 -15.49 -9.72
C LEU A 16 23.57 -14.76 -10.36
N LYS A 17 23.53 -14.54 -11.67
CA LYS A 17 24.58 -13.81 -12.38
C LYS A 17 24.31 -12.30 -12.33
N ASP A 18 25.36 -11.51 -12.11
CA ASP A 18 25.27 -10.05 -12.14
C ASP A 18 25.38 -9.56 -13.60
N PRO A 19 24.33 -8.96 -14.20
CA PRO A 19 24.35 -8.53 -15.59
C PRO A 19 25.34 -7.38 -15.84
N LEU A 20 25.60 -6.54 -14.84
CA LEU A 20 26.58 -5.45 -14.94
C LEU A 20 28.03 -5.93 -14.75
N ARG A 21 28.24 -7.17 -14.30
CA ARG A 21 29.56 -7.79 -14.10
C ARG A 21 29.63 -9.19 -14.69
N PRO A 22 29.56 -9.32 -16.04
CA PRO A 22 29.39 -10.60 -16.72
C PRO A 22 30.55 -11.60 -16.52
N ASN A 23 31.73 -11.11 -16.12
CA ASN A 23 32.94 -11.91 -15.88
C ASN A 23 33.11 -12.33 -14.41
N SER A 24 32.23 -11.87 -13.51
CA SER A 24 32.25 -12.28 -12.10
C SER A 24 31.58 -13.64 -11.89
N LEU A 25 31.97 -14.34 -10.82
CA LEU A 25 31.32 -15.58 -10.42
C LEU A 25 29.85 -15.31 -10.02
N PRO A 26 28.91 -16.22 -10.34
CA PRO A 26 27.52 -16.09 -9.91
C PRO A 26 27.36 -16.11 -8.39
N ALA A 27 26.44 -15.30 -7.87
CA ALA A 27 26.04 -15.25 -6.48
C ALA A 27 25.33 -16.54 -6.05
N VAL A 28 25.85 -17.23 -5.03
CA VAL A 28 25.34 -18.52 -4.56
C VAL A 28 24.69 -18.41 -3.18
N THR A 29 25.14 -17.47 -2.35
CA THR A 29 24.57 -17.22 -1.02
C THR A 29 23.41 -16.23 -1.07
N VAL A 30 22.56 -16.23 -0.03
CA VAL A 30 21.44 -15.29 0.07
C VAL A 30 21.93 -13.83 0.10
N HIS A 31 23.04 -13.56 0.79
CA HIS A 31 23.64 -12.22 0.89
C HIS A 31 24.16 -11.74 -0.45
N GLU A 32 24.92 -12.56 -1.18
CA GLU A 32 25.41 -12.20 -2.51
C GLU A 32 24.26 -11.93 -3.49
N LYS A 33 23.19 -12.75 -3.43
CA LYS A 33 22.01 -12.56 -4.30
C LYS A 33 21.27 -11.27 -3.96
N ARG A 34 21.12 -10.96 -2.67
CA ARG A 34 20.54 -9.68 -2.22
C ARG A 34 21.32 -8.51 -2.80
N ASP A 35 22.65 -8.54 -2.72
CA ASP A 35 23.48 -7.44 -3.20
C ASP A 35 23.36 -7.26 -4.72
N VAL A 36 23.31 -8.35 -5.48
CA VAL A 36 23.07 -8.30 -6.94
C VAL A 36 21.70 -7.69 -7.24
N LEU A 37 20.64 -8.11 -6.55
CA LEU A 37 19.28 -7.58 -6.78
C LEU A 37 19.17 -6.10 -6.38
N VAL A 38 19.77 -5.71 -5.26
CA VAL A 38 19.78 -4.31 -4.83
C VAL A 38 20.48 -3.45 -5.87
N ARG A 39 21.68 -3.83 -6.31
CA ARG A 39 22.44 -3.05 -7.29
C ARG A 39 21.78 -2.95 -8.66
N ASN A 40 21.12 -4.01 -9.14
CA ASN A 40 20.63 -4.08 -10.52
C ASN A 40 19.15 -3.71 -10.69
N LEU A 41 18.32 -3.87 -9.65
CA LEU A 41 16.86 -3.75 -9.77
C LEU A 41 16.23 -2.82 -8.73
N LEU A 42 16.76 -2.79 -7.49
CA LEU A 42 16.12 -2.07 -6.37
C LEU A 42 16.80 -0.75 -6.01
N GLN A 43 17.97 -0.47 -6.59
CA GLN A 43 18.47 0.89 -6.66
C GLN A 43 17.55 1.63 -7.63
N ASN A 44 16.54 2.29 -7.06
CA ASN A 44 15.60 3.19 -7.73
C ASN A 44 16.34 4.44 -8.23
N SER A 45 17.35 4.23 -9.05
CA SER A 45 17.84 5.19 -10.01
C SER A 45 17.05 4.91 -11.27
N ALA A 46 15.83 5.45 -11.35
CA ALA A 46 15.23 5.70 -12.64
C ALA A 46 16.28 6.46 -13.44
N GLU A 47 16.81 5.86 -14.50
CA GLU A 47 17.70 6.59 -15.37
C GLU A 47 16.87 7.77 -15.89
N ALA A 48 17.43 8.98 -15.97
CA ALA A 48 16.65 10.18 -16.35
C ALA A 48 16.00 10.08 -17.76
N GLY A 49 16.17 8.96 -18.47
CA GLY A 49 15.49 8.60 -19.71
C GLY A 49 14.43 7.48 -19.61
N ASP A 50 14.24 6.81 -18.46
CA ASP A 50 13.21 5.75 -18.31
C ASP A 50 11.79 6.31 -18.32
N ILE A 51 11.62 7.54 -17.85
CA ILE A 51 10.39 8.31 -17.95
C ILE A 51 10.66 9.39 -19.01
N PRO A 52 10.11 9.26 -20.23
CA PRO A 52 10.22 10.33 -21.22
C PRO A 52 9.74 11.63 -20.58
N LEU A 53 10.58 12.68 -20.58
CA LEU A 53 10.17 14.00 -20.11
C LEU A 53 8.92 14.50 -20.87
N ASP A 54 8.80 14.05 -22.13
CA ASP A 54 7.70 14.33 -23.06
C ASP A 54 6.60 13.26 -23.03
N SER A 55 6.55 12.41 -21.99
CA SER A 55 5.39 11.53 -21.81
C SER A 55 4.16 12.42 -21.63
N PRO A 56 3.08 12.24 -22.41
CA PRO A 56 1.89 13.06 -22.27
C PRO A 56 1.37 12.92 -20.84
N ALA A 57 1.60 13.96 -20.03
CA ALA A 57 1.02 14.04 -18.70
C ALA A 57 -0.48 14.18 -18.90
N VAL A 58 -1.26 13.28 -18.29
CA VAL A 58 -2.72 13.43 -18.24
C VAL A 58 -3.00 14.83 -17.70
N PRO A 59 -3.86 15.63 -18.37
CA PRO A 59 -4.23 16.93 -17.85
C PRO A 59 -4.67 16.78 -16.39
N PRO A 60 -4.25 17.68 -15.49
CA PRO A 60 -4.68 17.63 -14.10
C PRO A 60 -6.21 17.55 -14.06
N THR A 61 -6.71 16.38 -13.67
CA THR A 61 -8.13 16.11 -13.57
C THR A 61 -8.50 16.32 -12.12
N SER A 62 -9.23 17.40 -11.85
CA SER A 62 -9.90 17.57 -10.57
C SER A 62 -11.21 16.80 -10.61
N LEU A 63 -11.40 15.86 -9.68
CA LEU A 63 -12.72 15.30 -9.43
C LEU A 63 -13.50 16.29 -8.57
N TYR A 64 -14.74 16.56 -8.98
CA TYR A 64 -15.67 17.32 -8.16
C TYR A 64 -16.02 16.50 -6.91
N PHE A 65 -15.85 17.09 -5.73
CA PHE A 65 -16.39 16.53 -4.50
C PHE A 65 -17.85 16.99 -4.36
N PRO A 66 -18.82 16.07 -4.29
CA PRO A 66 -20.21 16.44 -4.13
C PRO A 66 -20.43 17.12 -2.77
N ASP A 67 -21.42 18.01 -2.73
CA ASP A 67 -21.86 18.59 -1.47
C ASP A 67 -22.36 17.48 -0.54
N ILE A 68 -21.85 17.45 0.69
CA ILE A 68 -22.22 16.46 1.68
C ILE A 68 -23.40 17.00 2.49
N SER A 69 -24.55 16.34 2.38
CA SER A 69 -25.72 16.68 3.20
C SER A 69 -25.59 16.13 4.62
N MET A 70 -26.18 16.82 5.60
CA MET A 70 -26.22 16.34 7.00
C MET A 70 -26.90 14.97 7.14
N LEU A 71 -27.87 14.66 6.27
CA LEU A 71 -28.52 13.35 6.21
C LEU A 71 -27.51 12.26 5.83
N GLN A 72 -26.66 12.49 4.82
CA GLN A 72 -25.61 11.54 4.44
C GLN A 72 -24.56 11.36 5.54
N VAL A 73 -24.23 12.42 6.28
CA VAL A 73 -23.32 12.30 7.44
C VAL A 73 -23.95 11.43 8.51
N GLU A 74 -25.22 11.67 8.84
CA GLU A 74 -25.95 10.87 9.83
C GLU A 74 -26.04 9.39 9.41
N GLU A 75 -26.44 9.11 8.18
CA GLU A 75 -26.47 7.74 7.65
C GLU A 75 -25.10 7.08 7.72
N SER A 76 -24.03 7.79 7.33
CA SER A 76 -22.67 7.26 7.35
C SER A 76 -22.19 6.93 8.77
N VAL A 77 -22.48 7.80 9.74
CA VAL A 77 -22.13 7.57 11.16
C VAL A 77 -22.90 6.39 11.73
N LEU A 78 -24.21 6.33 11.49
CA LEU A 78 -25.08 5.28 12.03
C LEU A 78 -24.83 3.91 11.38
N GLN A 79 -24.46 3.87 10.10
CA GLN A 79 -24.18 2.63 9.36
C GLN A 79 -22.72 2.16 9.47
N ALA A 80 -21.81 2.95 10.05
CA ALA A 80 -20.41 2.57 10.20
C ALA A 80 -20.23 1.21 10.89
N GLY A 81 -19.39 0.34 10.34
CA GLY A 81 -19.10 -0.97 10.92
C GLY A 81 -18.36 -0.88 12.26
N ASN A 82 -18.35 -1.98 13.02
CA ASN A 82 -17.53 -2.06 14.22
C ASN A 82 -16.06 -2.28 13.80
N THR A 83 -15.24 -1.24 13.88
CA THR A 83 -13.81 -1.28 13.59
C THR A 83 -13.02 -1.19 14.89
N ALA A 84 -11.75 -1.62 14.87
CA ALA A 84 -10.85 -1.34 15.99
C ALA A 84 -10.76 0.18 16.23
N PRO A 85 -10.72 0.64 17.48
CA PRO A 85 -10.54 2.05 17.79
C PRO A 85 -9.26 2.63 17.18
N GLY A 86 -9.31 3.93 16.85
CA GLY A 86 -8.13 4.67 16.38
C GLY A 86 -7.21 5.09 17.53
N ALA A 87 -6.34 6.05 17.27
CA ALA A 87 -5.44 6.61 18.28
C ALA A 87 -6.17 7.36 19.42
N ASP A 88 -7.44 7.71 19.22
CA ASP A 88 -8.33 8.30 20.22
C ASP A 88 -8.96 7.26 21.16
N GLU A 89 -8.78 5.97 20.86
CA GLU A 89 -9.38 4.83 21.57
C GLU A 89 -10.92 4.87 21.61
N ILE A 90 -11.57 5.65 20.72
CA ILE A 90 -13.04 5.75 20.66
C ILE A 90 -13.59 4.70 19.70
N PRO A 91 -14.39 3.72 20.19
CA PRO A 91 -15.03 2.76 19.31
C PRO A 91 -16.23 3.37 18.57
N THR A 92 -16.54 2.83 17.39
CA THR A 92 -17.67 3.29 16.55
C THR A 92 -19.01 3.30 17.29
N CYS A 93 -19.23 2.37 18.22
CA CYS A 93 -20.47 2.33 19.00
C CYS A 93 -20.69 3.60 19.84
N ILE A 94 -19.63 4.19 20.38
CA ILE A 94 -19.71 5.44 21.16
C ILE A 94 -20.01 6.61 20.24
N LEU A 95 -19.40 6.67 19.05
CA LEU A 95 -19.69 7.70 18.05
C LEU A 95 -21.17 7.68 17.62
N LYS A 96 -21.75 6.50 17.42
CA LYS A 96 -23.18 6.34 17.08
C LYS A 96 -24.10 6.86 18.19
N VAL A 97 -23.78 6.54 19.45
CA VAL A 97 -24.55 7.00 20.61
C VAL A 97 -24.42 8.51 20.81
N ALA A 98 -23.22 9.05 20.60
CA ALA A 98 -22.93 10.47 20.78
C ALA A 98 -23.39 11.34 19.61
N TRP A 99 -23.77 10.76 18.46
CA TRP A 99 -24.15 11.50 17.25
C TRP A 99 -25.15 12.65 17.48
N PRO A 100 -26.24 12.49 18.28
CA PRO A 100 -27.17 13.59 18.55
C PRO A 100 -26.52 14.81 19.22
N LEU A 101 -25.44 14.62 19.98
CA LEU A 101 -24.68 15.69 20.63
C LEU A 101 -23.67 16.35 19.69
N ILE A 102 -23.18 15.60 18.69
CA ILE A 102 -22.16 16.03 17.74
C ILE A 102 -22.78 16.81 16.58
N LYS A 103 -23.92 16.35 16.04
CA LYS A 103 -24.56 16.92 14.84
C LYS A 103 -24.90 18.41 14.96
N ASP A 104 -25.19 18.88 16.17
CA ASP A 104 -25.52 20.28 16.45
C ASP A 104 -24.28 21.18 16.47
N LYS A 105 -23.09 20.59 16.68
CA LYS A 105 -21.80 21.29 16.69
C LYS A 105 -21.18 21.38 15.29
N THR A 106 -21.46 20.42 14.42
CA THR A 106 -21.00 20.41 13.02
C THR A 106 -21.71 21.43 12.12
N ASN A 107 -22.82 22.02 12.56
CA ASN A 107 -23.57 23.04 11.82
C ASN A 107 -23.02 24.48 11.98
N ARG A 108 -21.94 24.71 12.73
CA ARG A 108 -21.26 26.01 12.74
C ARG A 108 -20.27 26.08 11.55
N SER A 109 -20.55 27.03 10.66
CA SER A 109 -19.90 27.46 9.41
C SER A 109 -18.42 27.13 9.17
N PRO A 110 -18.01 27.03 7.89
CA PRO A 110 -16.70 26.57 7.45
C PRO A 110 -15.59 27.57 7.84
N ILE A 111 -14.43 27.01 8.15
CA ILE A 111 -13.14 27.72 8.26
C ILE A 111 -12.51 27.75 6.86
#